data_AF-A0A919HW07-F1
#
_entry.id   AF-A0A919HW07-F1
#
_cell.length_a   1.000
_cell.length_b   1.000
_cell.length_c   1.000
_cell.angle_alpha   90.00
_cell.angle_beta   90.00
_cell.angle_gamma   90.00
#
_symmetry.space_group_name_H-M   'P 1'
#
loop_
_entity.id
_entity.type
_entity.pdbx_description
1 polymer ?
#
loop_
_entity_poly.entity_id
_entity_poly.type
_entity_poly.pdbx_seq_one_letter_code
_entity_poly.pdbx_strand_id
1 'polypeptide(L)'
;MKSTDQIGGNLDVRVDRISQPGVNISLVQLNAKGTEKQHELRLRVQGDPVSGQLALAGSFDRQAERWKGSLSDTRFQTPVGPVALTRSIALDYRNLEQKISIGPHCWTNPNAELCVPETIDAGASGRARVNLNRFDLAMLKPFMPEATRPAACLPVMPM
;
A
#
# COMPACT_ATOMS: atom_id res chain seq x y z
N MET A 1 22.26 10.90 -29.95
CA MET A 1 21.19 11.91 -29.78
C MET A 1 20.58 11.73 -28.39
N LYS A 2 20.98 12.54 -27.39
CA LYS A 2 20.34 12.51 -26.07
C LYS A 2 19.12 13.43 -26.16
N SER A 3 17.91 12.88 -26.02
CA SER A 3 16.69 13.70 -25.98
C SER A 3 16.79 14.68 -24.80
N THR A 4 16.92 15.96 -25.12
CA THR A 4 16.95 17.11 -24.20
C THR A 4 15.59 17.42 -23.59
N ASP A 5 14.52 16.75 -24.05
CA ASP A 5 13.19 17.00 -23.53
C ASP A 5 12.96 16.20 -22.25
N GLN A 6 12.72 16.95 -21.18
CA GLN A 6 12.17 16.47 -19.94
C GLN A 6 10.83 15.79 -20.25
N ILE A 7 10.72 14.49 -19.93
CA ILE A 7 9.47 13.75 -20.18
C ILE A 7 8.42 14.27 -19.21
N GLY A 8 7.23 14.58 -19.73
CA GLY A 8 6.08 14.94 -18.92
C GLY A 8 4.79 14.49 -19.57
N GLY A 9 3.74 14.42 -18.76
CA GLY A 9 2.45 13.94 -19.21
C GLY A 9 1.39 14.03 -18.12
N ASN A 10 0.17 13.71 -18.55
CA ASN A 10 -0.97 13.50 -17.69
C ASN A 10 -1.64 12.18 -18.10
N LEU A 11 -2.01 11.38 -17.12
CA LEU A 11 -2.66 10.10 -17.28
C LEU A 11 -3.84 10.05 -16.30
N ASP A 12 -5.03 9.94 -16.85
CA ASP A 12 -6.27 9.77 -16.10
C ASP A 12 -6.90 8.45 -16.52
N VAL A 13 -6.88 7.47 -15.62
CA VAL A 13 -7.52 6.16 -15.82
C VAL A 13 -8.69 6.06 -14.86
N ARG A 14 -9.86 5.73 -15.43
CA ARG A 14 -11.07 5.47 -14.68
C ARG A 14 -11.63 4.12 -15.11
N VAL A 15 -11.84 3.24 -14.15
CA VAL A 15 -12.50 1.95 -14.35
C VAL A 15 -13.73 1.93 -13.45
N ASP A 16 -14.89 1.76 -14.07
CA ASP A 16 -16.17 1.67 -13.38
C ASP A 16 -16.65 0.22 -13.37
N ARG A 17 -17.29 -0.18 -12.26
CA ARG A 17 -18.03 -1.46 -12.11
C ARG A 17 -17.21 -2.71 -12.48
N ILE A 18 -16.24 -3.05 -11.64
CA ILE A 18 -15.61 -4.37 -11.64
C ILE A 18 -16.47 -5.29 -10.76
N SER A 19 -17.08 -6.32 -11.35
CA SER A 19 -17.94 -7.27 -10.64
C SER A 19 -17.54 -8.71 -10.94
N GLN A 20 -17.14 -9.42 -9.89
CA GLN A 20 -16.81 -10.85 -9.88
C GLN A 20 -17.28 -11.45 -8.55
N PRO A 21 -17.45 -12.78 -8.41
CA PRO A 21 -17.79 -13.38 -7.12
C PRO A 21 -16.81 -12.95 -6.02
N GLY A 22 -17.34 -12.33 -4.95
CA GLY A 22 -16.54 -11.82 -3.83
C GLY A 22 -15.83 -10.48 -4.06
N VAL A 23 -16.01 -9.84 -5.23
CA VAL A 23 -15.41 -8.54 -5.55
C VAL A 23 -16.43 -7.66 -6.27
N ASN A 24 -16.73 -6.50 -5.68
CA ASN A 24 -17.59 -5.49 -6.27
C ASN A 24 -16.96 -4.10 -6.09
N ILE A 25 -16.20 -3.67 -7.10
CA ILE A 25 -15.54 -2.36 -7.12
C ILE A 25 -16.34 -1.42 -8.02
N SER A 26 -16.95 -0.41 -7.42
CA SER A 26 -17.73 0.59 -8.17
C SER A 26 -16.82 1.53 -8.95
N LEU A 27 -15.63 1.85 -8.43
CA LEU A 27 -14.70 2.78 -9.04
C LEU A 27 -13.23 2.46 -8.69
N VAL A 28 -12.38 2.41 -9.71
CA VAL A 28 -10.94 2.61 -9.60
C VAL A 28 -10.57 3.85 -10.40
N GLN A 29 -9.95 4.83 -9.75
CA GLN A 29 -9.47 6.04 -10.38
C GLN A 29 -7.98 6.22 -10.09
N LEU A 30 -7.19 6.33 -11.16
CA LEU A 30 -5.77 6.60 -11.12
C LEU A 30 -5.49 7.89 -11.89
N ASN A 31 -4.96 8.90 -11.21
CA ASN A 31 -4.51 10.14 -11.83
C ASN A 31 -3.00 10.22 -11.64
N ALA A 32 -2.24 10.40 -12.71
CA ALA A 32 -0.80 10.63 -12.65
C ALA A 32 -0.43 11.81 -13.55
N LYS A 33 0.31 12.78 -13.02
CA LYS A 33 0.64 14.01 -13.74
C LYS A 33 2.02 14.53 -13.40
N GLY A 34 2.56 15.33 -14.29
CA GLY A 34 3.79 16.09 -14.08
C GLY A 34 4.87 15.68 -15.04
N THR A 35 6.11 15.84 -14.60
CA THR A 35 7.32 15.56 -15.36
C THR A 35 8.18 14.53 -14.66
N GLU A 36 9.19 14.02 -15.33
CA GLU A 36 10.16 13.11 -14.70
C GLU A 36 10.79 13.75 -13.46
N LYS A 37 11.12 15.04 -13.48
CA LYS A 37 11.73 15.75 -12.35
C LYS A 37 10.75 16.01 -11.21
N GLN A 38 9.45 15.98 -11.48
CA GLN A 38 8.41 16.17 -10.47
C GLN A 38 7.09 15.62 -10.99
N HIS A 39 6.62 14.52 -10.42
CA HIS A 39 5.34 13.90 -10.75
C HIS A 39 4.58 13.50 -9.50
N GLU A 40 3.26 13.43 -9.64
CA GLU A 40 2.33 13.00 -8.62
C GLU A 40 1.42 11.93 -9.19
N LEU A 41 1.07 10.95 -8.37
CA LEU A 41 0.10 9.90 -8.63
C LEU A 41 -0.88 9.85 -7.46
N ARG A 42 -2.16 9.77 -7.77
CA ARG A 42 -3.24 9.52 -6.81
C ARG A 42 -4.03 8.33 -7.29
N LEU A 43 -4.27 7.39 -6.38
CA LEU A 43 -5.14 6.26 -6.60
C LEU A 43 -6.30 6.35 -5.62
N ARG A 44 -7.50 6.11 -6.13
CA ARG A 44 -8.72 5.94 -5.33
C ARG A 44 -9.45 4.68 -5.77
N VAL A 45 -9.88 3.90 -4.80
CA VAL A 45 -10.68 2.69 -5.00
C VAL A 45 -11.94 2.81 -4.15
N GLN A 46 -13.10 2.50 -4.73
CA GLN A 46 -14.38 2.44 -4.02
C GLN A 46 -15.03 1.10 -4.32
N GLY A 47 -15.38 0.36 -3.28
CA GLY A 47 -15.93 -0.97 -3.43
C GLY A 47 -15.75 -1.85 -2.21
N ASP A 48 -16.07 -3.12 -2.43
CA ASP A 48 -15.97 -4.24 -1.52
C ASP A 48 -15.16 -5.36 -2.20
N PRO A 49 -14.20 -6.00 -1.54
CA PRO A 49 -13.86 -5.89 -0.11
C PRO A 49 -12.94 -4.72 0.26
N VAL A 50 -12.46 -3.96 -0.74
CA VAL A 50 -11.45 -2.93 -0.53
C VAL A 50 -11.91 -1.59 -1.10
N SER A 51 -11.76 -0.55 -0.29
CA SER A 51 -11.90 0.84 -0.70
C SER A 51 -10.82 1.67 -0.03
N GLY A 52 -10.40 2.77 -0.63
CA GLY A 52 -9.33 3.57 -0.06
C GLY A 52 -8.63 4.47 -1.07
N GLN A 53 -7.48 4.98 -0.66
CA GLN A 53 -6.66 5.84 -1.48
C GLN A 53 -5.19 5.81 -1.06
N LEU A 54 -4.35 6.27 -1.97
CA LEU A 54 -2.96 6.64 -1.71
C LEU A 54 -2.53 7.82 -2.57
N ALA A 55 -1.50 8.51 -2.12
CA ALA A 55 -0.80 9.53 -2.88
C ALA A 55 0.70 9.20 -2.96
N LEU A 56 1.26 9.26 -4.15
CA LEU A 56 2.67 9.07 -4.42
C LEU A 56 3.21 10.31 -5.13
N ALA A 57 4.25 10.92 -4.60
CA ALA A 57 4.99 11.97 -5.30
C ALA A 57 6.40 11.46 -5.61
N GLY A 58 7.00 11.93 -6.71
CA GLY A 58 8.31 11.46 -7.13
C GLY A 58 9.07 12.42 -8.04
N SER A 59 10.36 12.13 -8.15
CA SER A 59 11.31 12.82 -9.02
C SER A 59 12.34 11.80 -9.52
N PHE A 60 12.66 11.85 -10.80
CA PHE A 60 13.63 11.01 -11.45
C PHE A 60 14.81 11.84 -11.94
N ASP A 61 16.00 11.46 -11.49
CA ASP A 61 17.24 11.98 -12.01
C ASP A 61 17.82 11.03 -13.05
N ARG A 62 17.70 11.40 -14.33
CA ARG A 62 18.26 10.64 -15.46
C ARG A 62 19.78 10.46 -15.36
N GLN A 63 20.51 11.45 -14.83
CA GLN A 63 21.99 11.35 -14.80
C GLN A 63 22.46 10.35 -13.75
N ALA A 64 21.79 10.33 -12.59
CA ALA A 64 22.06 9.40 -11.51
C ALA A 64 21.29 8.07 -11.65
N GLU A 65 20.40 7.96 -12.64
CA GLU A 65 19.39 6.91 -12.78
C GLU A 65 18.69 6.58 -11.45
N ARG A 66 18.28 7.64 -10.76
CA ARG A 66 17.78 7.56 -9.38
C ARG A 66 16.40 8.17 -9.28
N TRP A 67 15.44 7.40 -8.78
CA TRP A 67 14.11 7.87 -8.48
C TRP A 67 13.96 8.07 -6.98
N LYS A 68 13.55 9.26 -6.56
CA LYS A 68 13.18 9.57 -5.18
C LYS A 68 11.70 9.87 -5.12
N GLY A 69 11.01 9.31 -4.14
CA GLY A 69 9.58 9.53 -3.97
C GLY A 69 9.12 9.51 -2.52
N SER A 70 7.85 9.85 -2.35
CA SER A 70 7.17 9.78 -1.07
C SER A 70 5.78 9.17 -1.22
N LEU A 71 5.53 8.08 -0.50
CA LEU A 71 4.20 7.49 -0.38
C LEU A 71 3.52 8.09 0.85
N SER A 72 2.32 8.61 0.68
CA SER A 72 1.59 9.35 1.71
C SER A 72 0.08 9.15 1.55
N ASP A 73 -0.69 9.70 2.50
CA ASP A 73 -2.16 9.71 2.47
C ASP A 73 -2.77 8.34 2.16
N THR A 74 -2.10 7.28 2.64
CA THR A 74 -2.46 5.91 2.28
C THR A 74 -3.39 5.34 3.34
N ARG A 75 -4.63 5.05 2.96
CA ARG A 75 -5.63 4.42 3.82
C ARG A 75 -6.54 3.52 3.02
N PHE A 76 -6.84 2.35 3.55
CA PHE A 76 -7.73 1.40 2.92
C PHE A 76 -8.64 0.76 3.96
N GLN A 77 -9.93 0.67 3.65
CA GLN A 77 -10.81 -0.31 4.25
C GLN A 77 -10.51 -1.67 3.63
N THR A 78 -10.35 -2.69 4.46
CA THR A 78 -10.03 -4.07 4.05
C THR A 78 -10.89 -5.06 4.82
N PRO A 79 -10.94 -6.35 4.44
CA PRO A 79 -11.65 -7.39 5.21
C PRO A 79 -11.25 -7.48 6.69
N VAL A 80 -10.02 -7.11 7.02
CA VAL A 80 -9.49 -7.13 8.39
C VAL A 80 -9.62 -5.77 9.09
N GLY A 81 -10.42 -4.86 8.54
CA GLY A 81 -10.64 -3.51 9.06
C GLY A 81 -9.82 -2.44 8.34
N PRO A 82 -9.90 -1.17 8.81
CA PRO A 82 -9.15 -0.07 8.21
C PRO A 82 -7.65 -0.24 8.47
N VAL A 83 -6.86 0.01 7.43
CA VAL A 83 -5.40 0.05 7.49
C VAL A 83 -4.96 1.42 6.98
N ALA A 84 -4.16 2.14 7.75
CA ALA A 84 -3.67 3.46 7.39
C ALA A 84 -2.17 3.63 7.69
N LEU A 85 -1.48 4.30 6.77
CA LEU A 85 -0.11 4.73 6.93
C LEU A 85 -0.05 5.91 7.92
N THR A 86 0.81 5.82 8.94
CA THR A 86 0.87 6.85 10.00
C THR A 86 1.61 8.11 9.56
N ARG A 87 2.59 7.97 8.67
CA ARG A 87 3.43 9.07 8.16
C ARG A 87 3.93 8.73 6.78
N SER A 88 4.28 9.75 6.01
CA SER A 88 4.83 9.55 4.66
C SER A 88 6.11 8.70 4.69
N ILE A 89 6.22 7.79 3.73
CA ILE A 89 7.38 6.90 3.54
C ILE A 89 8.28 7.55 2.50
N ALA A 90 9.56 7.77 2.84
CA ALA A 90 10.56 8.13 1.85
C ALA A 90 10.99 6.90 1.05
N LEU A 91 11.01 7.02 -0.27
CA LEU A 91 11.41 5.96 -1.20
C LEU A 91 12.59 6.46 -2.04
N ASP A 92 13.57 5.60 -2.25
CA ASP A 92 14.76 5.91 -3.02
C ASP A 92 15.23 4.71 -3.82
N TYR A 93 14.88 4.68 -5.10
CA TYR A 93 15.29 3.64 -6.03
C TYR A 93 16.54 4.09 -6.80
N ARG A 94 17.61 3.29 -6.70
CA ARG A 94 18.90 3.49 -7.35
C ARG A 94 19.06 2.43 -8.43
N ASN A 95 18.79 2.80 -9.69
CA ASN A 95 18.76 1.85 -10.80
C ASN A 95 20.13 1.22 -11.06
N LEU A 96 21.22 2.00 -10.96
CA LEU A 96 22.58 1.48 -11.17
C LEU A 96 22.94 0.34 -10.19
N GLU A 97 22.40 0.39 -8.98
CA GLU A 97 22.59 -0.64 -7.94
C GLU A 97 21.49 -1.71 -7.98
N GLN A 98 20.40 -1.48 -8.72
CA GLN A 98 19.16 -2.25 -8.67
C GLN A 98 18.64 -2.41 -7.23
N LYS A 99 18.64 -1.30 -6.48
CA LYS A 99 18.22 -1.27 -5.08
C LYS A 99 17.16 -0.22 -4.82
N ILE A 100 16.29 -0.51 -3.85
CA ILE A 100 15.37 0.45 -3.25
C ILE A 100 15.66 0.60 -1.76
N SER A 101 15.74 1.85 -1.30
CA SER A 101 15.64 2.17 0.11
C SER A 101 14.23 2.64 0.46
N ILE A 102 13.67 2.07 1.53
CA ILE A 102 12.33 2.37 2.04
C ILE A 102 12.49 2.86 3.48
N GLY A 103 12.15 4.12 3.71
CA GLY A 103 12.28 4.75 5.01
C GLY A 103 11.41 4.08 6.08
N PRO A 104 11.73 4.26 7.38
CA PRO A 104 10.99 3.63 8.46
C PRO A 104 9.55 4.14 8.49
N HIS A 105 8.60 3.25 8.73
CA HIS A 105 7.17 3.56 8.62
C HIS A 105 6.33 2.62 9.48
N CYS A 106 5.11 3.04 9.80
CA CYS A 106 4.14 2.19 10.48
C CYS A 106 2.79 2.23 9.78
N TRP A 107 2.12 1.09 9.80
CA TRP A 107 0.75 0.91 9.37
C TRP A 107 -0.09 0.61 10.60
N THR A 108 -1.26 1.23 10.67
CA THR A 108 -2.17 1.13 11.81
C THR A 108 -3.48 0.51 11.39
N ASN A 109 -3.98 -0.36 12.24
CA ASN A 109 -5.31 -0.93 12.25
C ASN A 109 -5.81 -0.87 13.71
N PRO A 110 -7.11 -0.73 13.97
CA PRO A 110 -7.63 -0.74 15.35
C PRO A 110 -7.17 -1.94 16.19
N ASN A 111 -6.89 -3.07 15.53
CA ASN A 111 -6.54 -4.34 16.14
C ASN A 111 -5.09 -4.77 15.89
N ALA A 112 -4.25 -3.92 15.27
CA ALA A 112 -2.83 -4.22 15.02
C ALA A 112 -2.02 -2.99 14.59
N GLU A 113 -0.73 -3.00 14.83
CA GLU A 113 0.20 -2.04 14.25
C GLU A 113 1.42 -2.77 13.67
N LEU A 114 1.74 -2.48 12.42
CA LEU A 114 2.89 -3.04 11.72
C LEU A 114 3.92 -1.94 11.49
N CYS A 115 5.04 -2.02 12.18
CA CYS A 115 6.11 -1.04 12.07
C CYS A 115 7.36 -1.65 11.43
N VAL A 116 7.97 -0.89 10.55
CA VAL A 116 9.32 -1.12 10.01
C VAL A 116 10.21 -0.04 10.64
N PRO A 117 10.93 -0.35 11.72
CA PRO A 117 11.63 0.66 12.52
C PRO A 117 12.96 1.14 11.88
N GLU A 118 13.51 0.34 10.97
CA GLU A 118 14.79 0.60 10.30
C GLU A 118 14.56 0.78 8.79
N THR A 119 15.39 1.58 8.14
CA THR A 119 15.35 1.68 6.67
C THR A 119 15.61 0.32 6.05
N ILE A 120 14.71 -0.13 5.18
CA ILE A 120 14.94 -1.30 4.35
C ILE A 120 15.83 -0.86 3.19
N ASP A 121 16.91 -1.58 2.93
CA ASP A 121 17.68 -1.45 1.69
C ASP A 121 17.70 -2.80 0.98
N ALA A 122 17.02 -2.90 -0.16
CA ALA A 122 16.74 -4.16 -0.83
C ALA A 122 17.05 -4.10 -2.34
N GLY A 123 17.72 -5.12 -2.85
CA GLY A 123 17.91 -5.38 -4.29
C GLY A 123 17.63 -6.85 -4.58
N ALA A 124 18.57 -7.55 -5.24
CA ALA A 124 18.47 -9.02 -5.43
C ALA A 124 18.29 -9.80 -4.11
N SER A 125 18.78 -9.24 -3.00
CA SER A 125 18.45 -9.66 -1.65
C SER A 125 18.19 -8.43 -0.78
N GLY A 126 17.52 -8.64 0.34
CA GLY A 126 17.18 -7.57 1.28
C GLY A 126 16.83 -8.16 2.63
N ARG A 127 16.89 -7.32 3.66
CA ARG A 127 16.43 -7.67 5.01
C ARG A 127 15.55 -6.54 5.51
N ALA A 128 14.48 -6.92 6.19
CA ALA A 128 13.60 -5.99 6.88
C ALA A 128 13.42 -6.50 8.31
N ARG A 129 13.57 -5.59 9.28
CA ARG A 129 13.03 -5.80 10.61
C ARG A 129 11.60 -5.31 10.60
N VAL A 130 10.68 -6.14 11.06
CA VAL A 130 9.26 -5.82 11.13
C VAL A 130 8.78 -6.14 12.53
N ASN A 131 8.14 -5.15 13.15
CA ASN A 131 7.53 -5.27 14.46
C ASN A 131 6.01 -5.29 14.28
N LEU A 132 5.38 -6.36 14.75
CA LEU A 132 3.94 -6.45 14.82
C LEU A 132 3.53 -6.24 16.29
N ASN A 133 2.87 -5.11 16.54
CA ASN A 133 2.45 -4.69 17.86
C ASN A 133 0.93 -4.81 17.99
N ARG A 134 0.45 -5.05 19.22
CA ARG A 134 -0.99 -5.00 19.57
C ARG A 134 -1.89 -5.83 18.65
N PHE A 135 -1.39 -6.96 18.16
CA PHE A 135 -2.10 -7.81 17.22
C PHE A 135 -3.17 -8.67 17.92
N ASP A 136 -4.43 -8.43 17.60
CA ASP A 136 -5.53 -9.30 18.01
C ASP A 136 -5.60 -10.53 17.08
N LEU A 137 -5.48 -11.73 17.65
CA LEU A 137 -5.58 -13.00 16.92
C LEU A 137 -6.93 -13.17 16.21
N ALA A 138 -7.99 -12.48 16.65
CA ALA A 138 -9.27 -12.45 15.94
C ALA A 138 -9.14 -11.94 14.49
N MET A 139 -8.10 -11.16 14.16
CA MET A 139 -7.81 -10.73 12.79
C MET A 139 -7.47 -11.88 11.83
N LEU A 140 -7.10 -13.07 12.34
CA LEU A 140 -6.80 -14.23 11.51
C LEU A 140 -8.05 -14.94 10.99
N LYS A 141 -9.22 -14.72 11.61
CA LYS A 141 -10.47 -15.43 11.30
C LYS A 141 -10.83 -15.46 9.80
N PRO A 142 -10.68 -14.38 9.02
CA PRO A 142 -11.01 -14.41 7.58
C PRO A 142 -10.13 -15.39 6.77
N PHE A 143 -8.92 -15.69 7.26
CA PHE A 143 -7.96 -16.57 6.59
C PHE A 143 -7.98 -18.01 7.12
N MET A 144 -8.71 -18.26 8.21
CA MET A 144 -8.80 -19.60 8.79
C MET A 144 -9.77 -20.48 7.98
N PRO A 145 -9.37 -21.72 7.62
CA PRO A 145 -10.29 -22.68 7.05
C PRO A 145 -11.43 -22.96 8.02
N GLU A 146 -12.60 -23.29 7.49
CA GLU A 146 -13.83 -23.44 8.28
C GLU A 146 -13.66 -24.42 9.47
N ALA A 147 -12.90 -25.49 9.25
CA ALA A 147 -12.61 -26.53 10.24
C ALA A 147 -11.81 -26.08 11.47
N THR A 148 -11.11 -24.93 11.42
CA THR A 148 -10.32 -24.41 12.55
C THR A 148 -10.89 -23.13 13.15
N ARG A 149 -12.04 -22.65 12.66
CA ARG A 149 -12.72 -21.51 13.29
C ARG A 149 -13.20 -21.93 14.68
N PRO A 150 -12.79 -21.25 15.76
CA PRO A 150 -13.27 -21.59 17.09
C PRO A 150 -14.79 -21.49 17.07
N ALA A 151 -15.47 -22.61 17.37
CA ALA A 151 -16.91 -22.63 17.52
C ALA A 151 -17.28 -21.55 18.55
N ALA A 152 -18.25 -20.70 18.20
CA ALA A 152 -18.88 -19.86 19.21
C ALA A 152 -19.37 -20.81 20.32
N CYS A 153 -18.94 -20.58 21.56
CA CYS A 153 -19.52 -21.28 22.70
C CYS A 153 -21.04 -21.08 22.61
N LEU A 154 -21.77 -22.15 22.30
CA LEU A 154 -23.23 -22.14 22.34
C LEU A 154 -23.63 -21.77 23.76
N PRO A 155 -24.49 -20.74 23.96
CA PRO A 155 -25.02 -20.48 25.28
C PRO A 155 -25.81 -21.72 25.71
N VAL A 156 -25.46 -22.28 26.87
CA VAL A 156 -26.25 -23.32 27.52
C VAL A 156 -27.61 -22.71 27.84
N MET A 157 -28.66 -23.15 27.14
CA MET A 157 -30.04 -22.81 27.51
C MET A 157 -30.35 -23.49 28.86
N PRO A 158 -30.75 -22.74 29.90
CA PRO A 158 -31.24 -23.35 31.13
C PRO A 158 -32.57 -24.07 30.86
N MET A 159 -32.72 -25.27 31.42
CA MET A 159 -33.97 -26.06 31.41
C MET A 159 -35.06 -25.40 32.24
#